data_AF-A0A0J1LUY4-F1
#
_entry.id   AF-A0A0J1LUY4-F1
#
_cell.length_a   1.000
_cell.length_b   1.000
_cell.length_c   1.000
_cell.angle_alpha   90.00
_cell.angle_beta   90.00
_cell.angle_gamma   90.00
#
_symmetry.space_group_name_H-M   'P 1'
#
loop_
_entity.id
_entity.type
_entity.pdbx_description
1 polymer ?
#
loop_
_entity_poly.entity_id
_entity_poly.type
_entity_poly.pdbx_seq_one_letter_code
_entity_poly.pdbx_strand_id
1 'polypeptide(L)'
;MNDITALAQQLRATAEKANEHGEFNMAMHTVEVLALVEALEKAQQQKESDFEIKARLCKESNGLHDRLREAEKRIGELERMESSLRPVGVMSQKAYHRLENRESRFIALWPRPEIYLPRKRPDDGVIVYARIANAGSGVKGD
;
A
#
# COMPACT_ATOMS: atom_id res chain seq x y z
N MET A 1 -9.36 4.75 -30.94
CA MET A 1 -9.13 3.57 -31.81
C MET A 1 -10.18 3.39 -32.91
N ASN A 2 -11.28 4.15 -32.90
CA ASN A 2 -12.40 3.98 -33.83
C ASN A 2 -12.16 4.64 -35.21
N ASP A 3 -11.30 5.66 -35.30
CA ASP A 3 -11.13 6.43 -36.54
C ASP A 3 -10.37 5.67 -37.63
N ILE A 4 -9.34 4.89 -37.27
CA ILE A 4 -8.54 4.12 -38.23
C ILE A 4 -9.35 2.98 -38.83
N THR A 5 -10.14 2.29 -38.01
CA THR A 5 -10.98 1.18 -38.46
C THR A 5 -12.13 1.67 -39.32
N ALA A 6 -12.75 2.80 -38.98
CA ALA A 6 -13.78 3.42 -39.79
C ALA A 6 -13.22 3.89 -41.15
N LEU A 7 -12.06 4.56 -41.15
CA LEU A 7 -11.40 5.02 -42.39
C LEU A 7 -10.98 3.84 -43.28
N ALA A 8 -10.42 2.78 -42.69
CA ALA A 8 -10.04 1.57 -43.43
C ALA A 8 -11.26 0.85 -44.03
N GLN A 9 -12.39 0.80 -43.31
CA GLN A 9 -13.65 0.24 -43.81
C GLN A 9 -14.25 1.09 -44.94
N GLN A 10 -14.21 2.42 -44.82
CA GLN A 10 -14.64 3.33 -45.88
C GLN A 10 -13.82 3.13 -47.14
N LEU A 11 -12.49 3.05 -47.02
CA LEU A 11 -11.58 2.84 -48.15
C LEU A 11 -11.79 1.49 -48.84
N ARG A 12 -12.04 0.44 -48.04
CA ARG A 12 -12.39 -0.88 -48.58
C ARG A 12 -13.69 -0.84 -49.39
N ALA A 13 -14.72 -0.20 -48.87
CA ALA A 13 -16.00 -0.06 -49.57
C ALA A 13 -15.89 0.79 -50.85
N THR A 14 -15.07 1.84 -50.84
CA THR A 14 -14.82 2.67 -52.03
C THR A 14 -14.01 1.92 -53.09
N ALA A 15 -13.00 1.15 -52.68
CA ALA A 15 -12.20 0.32 -53.59
C ALA A 15 -13.02 -0.81 -54.22
N GLU A 16 -13.90 -1.45 -53.46
CA GLU A 16 -14.83 -2.48 -53.96
C GLU A 16 -15.78 -1.89 -55.02
N LYS A 17 -16.39 -0.71 -54.77
CA LYS A 17 -17.25 -0.01 -55.75
C LYS A 17 -16.50 0.45 -57.00
N ALA A 18 -15.27 0.94 -56.87
CA ALA A 18 -14.46 1.36 -58.01
C ALA A 18 -14.08 0.18 -58.92
N ASN A 19 -13.88 -1.01 -58.34
CA ASN A 19 -13.62 -2.24 -59.09
C ASN A 19 -14.85 -2.76 -59.84
N GLU A 20 -16.06 -2.52 -59.32
CA GLU A 20 -17.33 -2.89 -59.96
C GLU A 20 -17.73 -1.94 -61.11
N HIS A 21 -17.35 -0.66 -61.04
CA HIS A 21 -17.75 0.36 -62.02
C HIS A 21 -16.66 0.75 -63.03
N GLY A 22 -15.43 0.27 -62.89
CA GLY A 22 -14.33 0.56 -63.82
C GLY A 22 -13.79 2.00 -63.78
N GLU A 23 -14.26 2.82 -62.84
CA GLU A 23 -13.86 4.22 -62.66
C GLU A 23 -12.86 4.35 -61.51
N PHE A 24 -11.60 3.98 -61.74
CA PHE A 24 -10.55 4.14 -60.73
C PHE A 24 -9.97 5.56 -60.76
N ASN A 25 -10.50 6.45 -59.91
CA ASN A 25 -9.97 7.81 -59.76
C ASN A 25 -8.70 7.81 -58.87
N MET A 26 -7.52 7.69 -59.50
CA MET A 26 -6.22 7.61 -58.81
C MET A 26 -5.97 8.76 -57.82
N ALA A 27 -6.42 9.98 -58.10
CA ALA A 27 -6.06 11.16 -57.32
C ALA A 27 -6.80 11.24 -55.97
N MET A 28 -8.00 10.67 -55.87
CA MET A 28 -8.75 10.61 -54.62
C MET A 28 -8.16 9.52 -53.70
N HIS A 29 -7.85 8.37 -54.29
CA HIS A 29 -7.30 7.24 -53.55
C HIS A 29 -5.89 7.48 -53.00
N THR A 30 -5.06 8.31 -53.64
CA THR A 30 -3.71 8.62 -53.12
C THR A 30 -3.76 9.41 -51.81
N VAL A 31 -4.68 10.37 -51.68
CA VAL A 31 -4.84 11.18 -50.47
C VAL A 31 -5.33 10.32 -49.29
N GLU A 32 -6.30 9.45 -49.55
CA GLU A 32 -6.87 8.57 -48.53
C GLU A 32 -5.87 7.50 -48.06
N VAL A 33 -5.08 6.95 -48.98
CA VAL A 33 -3.99 6.01 -48.66
C VAL A 33 -2.91 6.68 -47.83
N LEU A 34 -2.52 7.92 -48.14
CA LEU A 34 -1.55 8.68 -47.32
C LEU A 34 -2.06 8.91 -45.89
N ALA A 35 -3.33 9.26 -45.73
CA ALA A 35 -3.94 9.44 -44.42
C ALA A 35 -3.95 8.13 -43.59
N LEU A 36 -4.19 6.98 -44.23
CA LEU A 36 -4.08 5.68 -43.56
C LEU A 36 -2.65 5.37 -43.13
N VAL A 37 -1.66 5.64 -43.99
CA VAL A 37 -0.25 5.39 -43.67
C VAL A 37 0.15 6.22 -42.44
N GLU A 38 -0.16 7.51 -42.44
CA GLU A 38 0.14 8.39 -41.29
C GLU A 38 -0.57 7.92 -40.01
N ALA A 39 -1.83 7.48 -40.10
CA ALA A 39 -2.57 6.98 -38.96
C ALA A 39 -2.01 5.64 -38.44
N LEU A 40 -1.53 4.76 -39.32
CA LEU A 40 -0.88 3.51 -38.96
C LEU A 40 0.48 3.74 -38.29
N GLU A 41 1.29 4.68 -38.80
CA GLU A 41 2.56 5.07 -38.19
C GLU A 41 2.35 5.62 -36.78
N LYS A 42 1.37 6.53 -36.60
CA LYS A 42 0.99 7.05 -35.28
C LYS A 42 0.52 5.93 -34.34
N ALA A 43 -0.29 4.99 -34.83
CA ALA A 43 -0.75 3.87 -34.03
C ALA A 43 0.38 2.90 -33.65
N GLN A 44 1.38 2.73 -34.52
CA GLN A 44 2.57 1.93 -34.21
C GLN A 44 3.43 2.60 -33.14
N GLN A 45 3.70 3.90 -33.28
CA GLN A 45 4.43 4.68 -32.28
C GLN A 45 3.72 4.67 -30.92
N GLN A 46 2.39 4.78 -30.90
CA GLN A 46 1.61 4.69 -29.67
C GLN A 46 1.70 3.29 -29.03
N LYS A 47 1.67 2.22 -29.83
CA LYS A 47 1.84 0.85 -29.30
C LYS A 47 3.21 0.63 -28.67
N GLU A 48 4.25 1.19 -29.28
CA GLU A 48 5.62 1.10 -28.77
C GLU A 48 5.75 1.85 -27.44
N SER A 49 5.24 3.08 -27.36
CA SER A 49 5.24 3.83 -26.11
C SER A 49 4.39 3.18 -25.02
N ASP A 50 3.21 2.66 -25.36
CA ASP A 50 2.35 1.93 -24.44
C ASP A 50 3.05 0.66 -23.89
N PHE A 51 3.82 -0.04 -24.74
CA PHE A 51 4.59 -1.22 -24.33
C PHE A 51 5.69 -0.85 -23.33
N GLU A 52 6.43 0.24 -23.58
CA GLU A 52 7.45 0.74 -22.66
C GLU A 52 6.86 1.16 -21.31
N ILE A 53 5.76 1.91 -21.34
CA ILE A 53 5.04 2.32 -20.13
C ILE A 53 4.58 1.09 -19.35
N LYS A 54 3.99 0.11 -20.03
CA LYS A 54 3.53 -1.13 -19.39
C LYS A 54 4.68 -1.91 -18.78
N ALA A 55 5.82 -2.04 -19.47
CA ALA A 55 7.00 -2.70 -18.96
C ALA A 55 7.55 -2.01 -17.69
N ARG A 56 7.54 -0.67 -17.66
CA ARG A 56 7.93 0.12 -16.49
C ARG A 56 6.97 -0.11 -15.31
N LEU A 57 5.67 -0.02 -15.56
CA LEU A 57 4.64 -0.24 -14.54
C LEU A 57 4.70 -1.65 -13.96
N CYS A 58 4.95 -2.67 -14.78
CA CYS A 58 5.14 -4.05 -14.28
C CYS A 58 6.32 -4.15 -13.31
N LYS A 59 7.47 -3.51 -13.62
CA LYS A 59 8.64 -3.50 -12.73
C LYS A 59 8.32 -2.78 -11.41
N GLU A 60 7.66 -1.64 -11.48
CA GLU A 60 7.29 -0.85 -10.30
C GLU A 60 6.28 -1.61 -9.42
N SER A 61 5.25 -2.21 -10.02
CA SER A 61 4.27 -3.05 -9.32
C SER A 61 4.94 -4.21 -8.59
N ASN A 62 5.87 -4.91 -9.23
CA ASN A 62 6.61 -6.00 -8.60
C ASN A 62 7.44 -5.50 -7.40
N GLY A 63 8.14 -4.37 -7.56
CA GLY A 63 8.88 -3.76 -6.45
C GLY A 63 8.00 -3.33 -5.28
N LEU A 64 6.78 -2.85 -5.55
CA LEU A 64 5.81 -2.53 -4.50
C LEU A 64 5.30 -3.79 -3.78
N HIS A 65 5.06 -4.89 -4.51
CA HIS A 65 4.67 -6.16 -3.91
C HIS A 65 5.75 -6.76 -3.03
N ASP A 66 7.02 -6.65 -3.42
CA ASP A 66 8.15 -7.12 -2.60
C ASP A 66 8.25 -6.31 -1.30
N ARG A 67 8.13 -4.98 -1.39
CA ARG A 67 8.13 -4.10 -0.20
C ARG A 67 6.94 -4.37 0.73
N LEU A 68 5.77 -4.66 0.17
CA LEU A 68 4.60 -5.03 0.96
C LEU A 68 4.84 -6.32 1.73
N ARG A 69 5.37 -7.35 1.06
CA ARG A 69 5.72 -8.64 1.69
C ARG A 69 6.73 -8.47 2.83
N GLU A 70 7.74 -7.63 2.64
CA GLU A 70 8.73 -7.32 3.68
C GLU A 70 8.10 -6.59 4.87
N ALA A 71 7.24 -5.61 4.61
CA ALA A 71 6.52 -4.88 5.66
C ALA A 71 5.59 -5.81 6.47
N GLU A 72 4.84 -6.68 5.80
CA GLU A 72 3.97 -7.67 6.45
C GLU A 72 4.78 -8.64 7.33
N LYS A 73 5.92 -9.12 6.83
CA LYS A 73 6.82 -9.94 7.64
C LYS A 73 7.30 -9.19 8.89
N ARG A 74 7.68 -7.92 8.73
CA ARG A 74 8.15 -7.09 9.84
C ARG A 74 7.05 -6.84 10.88
N ILE A 75 5.81 -6.61 10.44
CA ILE A 75 4.66 -6.48 11.32
C ILE A 75 4.45 -7.78 12.10
N GLY A 76 4.46 -8.94 11.43
CA GLY A 76 4.30 -10.22 12.11
C GLY A 76 5.42 -10.51 13.13
N GLU A 77 6.65 -10.07 12.88
CA GLU A 77 7.74 -10.12 13.87
C GLU A 77 7.45 -9.22 15.08
N LEU A 78 6.99 -7.99 14.85
CA LEU A 78 6.65 -7.03 15.90
C LEU A 78 5.47 -7.51 16.76
N GLU A 79 4.42 -8.03 16.14
CA GLU A 79 3.25 -8.59 16.84
C GLU A 79 3.64 -9.78 17.72
N ARG A 80 4.56 -10.65 17.25
CA ARG A 80 5.11 -11.73 18.07
C ARG A 80 5.90 -11.18 19.26
N MET A 81 6.73 -10.15 19.05
CA MET A 81 7.45 -9.51 20.14
C MET A 81 6.48 -8.88 21.14
N GLU A 82 5.47 -8.14 20.68
CA GLU A 82 4.44 -7.53 21.51
C GLU A 82 3.68 -8.57 22.35
N SER A 83 3.30 -9.71 21.75
CA SER A 83 2.63 -10.79 22.48
C SER A 83 3.46 -11.36 23.65
N SER A 84 4.79 -11.24 23.58
CA SER A 84 5.69 -11.68 24.65
C SER A 84 5.87 -10.62 25.76
N LEU A 85 5.50 -9.36 25.49
CA LEU A 85 5.58 -8.28 26.45
C LEU A 85 4.40 -8.35 27.42
N ARG A 86 4.68 -8.23 28.72
CA ARG A 86 3.62 -8.11 29.73
C ARG A 86 3.14 -6.65 29.78
N PRO A 87 1.83 -6.39 29.96
CA PRO A 87 1.36 -5.04 30.21
C PRO A 87 1.94 -4.54 31.53
N VAL A 88 2.56 -3.37 31.48
CA VAL A 88 3.17 -2.76 32.65
C VAL A 88 2.50 -1.43 32.95
N GLY A 89 2.05 -1.26 34.20
CA GLY A 89 1.42 -0.04 34.67
C GLY A 89 2.44 0.99 35.17
N VAL A 90 2.13 2.27 34.97
CA VAL A 90 2.85 3.41 35.56
C VAL A 90 2.04 3.92 36.75
N MET A 91 2.67 4.07 37.91
CA MET A 91 2.04 4.68 39.08
C MET A 91 2.95 5.74 39.71
N SER A 92 2.35 6.77 40.29
CA SER A 92 3.09 7.81 41.01
C SER A 92 3.69 7.26 42.31
N GLN A 93 4.87 7.78 42.68
CA GLN A 93 5.56 7.42 43.92
C GLN A 93 4.65 7.58 45.15
N LYS A 94 3.83 8.64 45.21
CA LYS A 94 2.86 8.84 46.30
C LYS A 94 1.81 7.73 46.38
N ALA A 95 1.39 7.17 45.25
CA ALA A 95 0.43 6.07 45.23
C ALA A 95 1.07 4.73 45.62
N TYR A 96 2.36 4.54 45.32
CA TYR A 96 3.13 3.38 45.78
C TYR A 96 3.28 3.35 47.30
N HIS A 97 3.70 4.44 47.94
CA HIS A 97 3.91 4.46 49.39
C HIS A 97 2.60 4.27 50.19
N ARG A 98 1.43 4.51 49.59
CA ARG A 98 0.14 4.16 50.22
C ARG A 98 -0.11 2.65 50.29
N LEU A 99 0.52 1.89 49.40
CA LEU A 99 0.37 0.43 49.32
C LEU A 99 1.30 -0.29 50.31
N GLU A 100 2.43 0.28 50.72
CA GLU A 100 3.36 -0.34 51.69
C GLU A 100 2.71 -0.73 53.03
N ASN A 101 1.56 -0.11 53.37
CA ASN A 101 0.75 -0.45 54.55
C ASN A 101 -0.33 -1.53 54.29
N ARG A 102 -0.35 -2.16 53.12
CA ARG A 102 -1.21 -3.29 52.73
C ARG A 102 -0.33 -4.39 52.12
N GLU A 103 -0.76 -5.66 52.17
CA GLU A 103 -0.07 -6.78 51.51
C GLU A 103 0.14 -6.50 50.01
N SER A 104 1.28 -5.93 49.67
CA SER A 104 1.56 -5.42 48.34
C SER A 104 2.09 -6.53 47.44
N ARG A 105 1.24 -7.00 46.52
CA ARG A 105 1.55 -8.02 45.51
C ARG A 105 2.18 -7.44 44.23
N PHE A 106 2.89 -6.32 44.36
CA PHE A 106 3.46 -5.57 43.25
C PHE A 106 4.98 -5.57 43.31
N ILE A 107 5.65 -5.82 42.17
CA ILE A 107 7.11 -5.68 42.05
C ILE A 107 7.39 -4.34 41.39
N ALA A 108 8.12 -3.47 42.08
CA ALA A 108 8.65 -2.22 41.52
C ALA A 108 9.76 -2.54 40.51
N LEU A 109 9.61 -2.03 39.30
CA LEU A 109 10.58 -2.02 38.23
C LEU A 109 11.07 -0.58 38.12
N TRP A 110 12.38 -0.38 38.13
CA TRP A 110 12.96 0.91 37.83
C TRP A 110 13.03 1.06 36.30
N PRO A 111 12.55 2.17 35.72
CA PRO A 111 12.79 2.42 34.30
C PRO A 111 14.30 2.45 34.07
N ARG A 112 14.76 1.71 33.06
CA ARG A 112 16.16 1.76 32.63
C ARG A 112 16.52 3.20 32.26
N PRO A 113 17.75 3.66 32.53
CA PRO A 113 18.26 4.87 31.89
C PRO A 113 18.01 4.73 30.39
N GLU A 114 17.42 5.76 29.75
CA GLU A 114 16.99 5.82 28.33
C GLU A 114 15.52 5.49 27.99
N ILE A 115 14.69 5.01 28.93
CA ILE A 115 13.25 4.86 28.65
C ILE A 115 12.53 6.20 28.89
N TYR A 116 12.21 6.91 27.81
CA TYR A 116 11.41 8.13 27.85
C TYR A 116 9.92 7.80 27.83
N LEU A 117 9.29 7.80 28.99
CA LEU A 117 7.83 7.78 29.10
C LEU A 117 7.30 9.21 28.90
N PRO A 118 6.40 9.51 27.95
CA PRO A 118 5.81 10.84 27.83
C PRO A 118 5.01 11.21 29.10
N ARG A 119 5.30 12.37 29.71
CA ARG A 119 4.80 12.73 31.06
C ARG A 119 3.97 14.00 31.06
N LYS A 120 2.95 14.04 31.93
CA LYS A 120 2.29 15.28 32.35
C LYS A 120 3.04 16.06 33.44
N ARG A 121 3.91 15.40 34.22
CA ARG A 121 4.71 16.02 35.30
C ARG A 121 6.10 15.36 35.37
N PRO A 122 7.19 16.12 35.16
CA PRO A 122 8.55 15.58 35.06
C PRO A 122 9.20 15.20 36.41
N ASP A 123 8.73 15.70 37.55
CA ASP A 123 9.45 15.54 38.84
C ASP A 123 8.95 14.39 39.76
N ASP A 124 7.86 13.69 39.43
CA ASP A 124 7.37 12.58 40.27
C ASP A 124 8.21 11.31 40.05
N GLY A 125 8.65 10.60 41.10
CA GLY A 125 9.17 9.25 40.93
C GLY A 125 8.11 8.34 40.30
N VAL A 126 8.46 7.60 39.25
CA VAL A 126 7.58 6.57 38.67
C VAL A 126 8.06 5.22 39.14
N ILE A 127 7.16 4.46 39.77
CA ILE A 127 7.38 3.04 40.04
C ILE A 127 6.55 2.28 39.01
N VAL A 128 7.27 1.57 38.15
CA VAL A 128 6.70 0.70 37.13
C VAL A 128 6.38 -0.63 37.82
N TYR A 129 5.20 -1.24 37.67
CA TYR A 129 4.92 -2.51 38.34
C TYR A 129 4.27 -3.55 37.45
N ALA A 130 4.62 -4.81 37.69
CA ALA A 130 3.99 -5.98 37.06
C ALA A 130 3.05 -6.67 38.07
N ARG A 131 1.85 -7.03 37.62
CA ARG A 131 0.91 -7.87 38.39
C ARG A 131 1.34 -9.34 38.27
N ILE A 132 1.46 -10.03 39.39
CA ILE A 132 1.77 -11.47 39.43
C ILE A 132 0.52 -12.26 38.99
N ALA A 133 0.68 -13.19 38.04
CA ALA A 133 -0.41 -13.90 37.34
C ALA A 133 -1.37 -14.70 38.24
N ASN A 134 -1.02 -14.97 39.51
CA ASN A 134 -1.85 -15.73 40.45
C ASN A 134 -2.62 -14.85 41.46
N ALA A 135 -2.68 -13.53 41.26
CA ALA A 135 -3.47 -12.64 42.11
C ALA A 135 -4.93 -12.58 41.63
N GLY A 136 -5.71 -13.61 42.00
CA GLY A 136 -7.18 -13.73 41.96
C GLY A 136 -7.95 -12.79 41.03
N SER A 137 -8.53 -13.33 39.97
CA SER A 137 -9.73 -12.79 39.35
C SER A 137 -10.85 -12.78 40.40
N GLY A 138 -11.17 -11.60 40.92
CA GLY A 138 -12.48 -11.39 41.53
C GLY A 138 -13.52 -11.53 40.42
N VAL A 139 -14.03 -12.75 40.24
CA VAL A 139 -15.26 -12.99 39.50
C VAL A 139 -16.33 -12.17 40.22
N LYS A 140 -16.89 -11.19 39.52
CA LYS A 140 -18.04 -10.43 39.98
C LYS A 140 -19.21 -11.42 39.95
N GLY A 141 -19.53 -12.02 41.09
CA GLY A 141 -20.70 -12.86 41.24
C GLY A 141 -21.96 -12.02 41.06
N ASP A 142 -22.92 -12.59 40.34
CA ASP A 142 -24.32 -12.17 40.30
C ASP A 142 -24.97 -12.22 41.69
#